data_AF-A0A1C5F3Q3-F1
#
_entry.id   AF-A0A1C5F3Q3-F1
#
_cell.length_a   1.000
_cell.length_b   1.000
_cell.length_c   1.000
_cell.angle_alpha   90.00
_cell.angle_beta   90.00
_cell.angle_gamma   90.00
#
_symmetry.space_group_name_H-M   'P 1'
#
loop_
_entity.id
_entity.type
_entity.pdbx_description
1 polymer ?
#
loop_
_entity_poly.entity_id
_entity_poly.type
_entity_poly.pdbx_seq_one_letter_code
_entity_poly.pdbx_strand_id
1 'polypeptide(L)'
;MLDGRRKSIQAMASRLPDGNEQNLQQFVNQSTWDPVPVQRRICERMLPLINPTAWVIDDVSMPKDGRCRSPWLRSTAEPWATRHCQVAVSVHAASDTASCPLQWR
;
A
#
# COMPACT_ATOMS: atom_id res chain seq x y z
N MET A 1 5.29 21.24 -10.39
CA MET A 1 4.59 20.14 -9.68
C MET A 1 4.91 18.85 -10.41
N LEU A 2 5.61 17.93 -9.74
CA LEU A 2 6.04 16.67 -10.34
C LEU A 2 4.84 15.83 -10.74
N ASP A 3 5.00 15.18 -11.89
CA ASP A 3 4.10 14.29 -12.57
C ASP A 3 3.80 13.04 -11.69
N GLY A 4 2.96 13.20 -10.66
CA GLY A 4 2.82 12.22 -9.57
C GLY A 4 1.47 12.21 -8.84
N ARG A 5 0.47 12.98 -9.31
CA ARG A 5 -0.83 13.09 -8.63
C ARG A 5 -1.73 11.85 -8.74
N ARG A 6 -1.44 10.91 -9.64
CA ARG A 6 -2.18 9.64 -9.73
C ARG A 6 -1.21 8.47 -9.84
N LYS A 7 -1.32 7.54 -8.90
CA LYS A 7 -0.69 6.21 -8.94
C LYS A 7 -1.49 5.27 -9.86
N SER A 8 -1.93 5.72 -11.04
CA SER A 8 -2.57 4.82 -12.01
C SER A 8 -1.49 3.99 -12.70
N ILE A 9 -1.84 2.75 -13.04
CA ILE A 9 -0.93 1.83 -13.73
C ILE A 9 -0.53 2.39 -15.10
N GLN A 10 -1.47 2.99 -15.82
CA GLN A 10 -1.20 3.75 -17.05
C GLN A 10 -0.12 4.83 -16.87
N ALA A 11 -0.25 5.70 -15.86
CA ALA A 11 0.69 6.80 -15.64
C ALA A 11 2.06 6.32 -15.13
N MET A 12 2.11 5.19 -14.42
CA MET A 12 3.38 4.56 -14.04
C MET A 12 4.06 3.92 -15.25
N ALA A 13 3.31 3.21 -16.09
CA ALA A 13 3.82 2.60 -17.31
C ALA A 13 4.38 3.68 -18.25
N SER A 14 3.70 4.80 -18.47
CA SER A 14 4.17 5.86 -19.36
C SER A 14 5.48 6.54 -18.94
N ARG A 15 5.95 6.33 -17.70
CA ARG A 15 7.23 6.87 -17.19
C ARG A 15 8.41 5.93 -17.38
N LEU A 16 8.15 4.67 -17.77
CA LEU A 16 9.19 3.66 -17.99
C LEU A 16 9.58 3.65 -19.47
N PRO A 17 10.88 3.59 -19.83
CA PRO A 17 11.34 3.54 -21.21
C PRO A 17 10.68 2.44 -22.05
N ASP A 18 10.44 1.26 -21.45
CA ASP A 18 9.76 0.10 -22.06
C ASP A 18 8.43 -0.20 -21.36
N GLY A 19 7.75 0.84 -20.89
CA GLY A 19 6.54 0.71 -20.08
C GLY A 19 5.39 0.05 -20.82
N ASN A 20 4.92 -1.10 -20.32
CA ASN A 20 3.73 -1.76 -20.81
C ASN A 20 2.64 -1.76 -19.73
N GLU A 21 1.55 -1.05 -19.98
CA GLU A 21 0.43 -0.90 -19.04
C GLU A 21 -0.19 -2.26 -18.68
N GLN A 22 -0.43 -3.12 -19.66
CA GLN A 22 -1.06 -4.42 -19.45
C GLN A 22 -0.17 -5.34 -18.61
N ASN A 23 1.14 -5.37 -18.87
CA ASN A 23 2.09 -6.16 -18.08
C ASN A 23 2.14 -5.67 -16.64
N LEU A 24 2.17 -4.35 -16.43
CA LEU A 24 2.15 -3.76 -15.09
C LEU A 24 0.82 -4.02 -14.37
N GLN A 25 -0.30 -3.99 -15.08
CA GLN A 25 -1.62 -4.35 -14.56
C GLN A 25 -1.65 -5.79 -14.06
N GLN A 26 -1.15 -6.72 -14.86
CA GLN A 26 -1.09 -8.14 -14.50
C GLN A 26 -0.15 -8.38 -13.33
N PHE A 27 1.03 -7.75 -13.34
CA PHE A 27 1.98 -7.84 -12.25
C PHE A 27 1.41 -7.33 -10.92
N VAL A 28 0.69 -6.21 -10.92
CA VAL A 28 0.15 -5.64 -9.66
C VAL A 28 -1.07 -6.42 -9.14
N ASN A 29 -1.94 -6.93 -10.02
CA ASN A 29 -3.22 -7.52 -9.59
C ASN A 29 -3.24 -9.05 -9.53
N GLN A 30 -2.42 -9.73 -10.34
CA GLN A 30 -2.49 -11.18 -10.55
C GLN A 30 -1.13 -11.86 -10.50
N SER A 31 -0.08 -11.17 -10.02
CA SER A 31 1.23 -11.79 -9.90
C SER A 31 1.20 -12.96 -8.91
N THR A 32 1.79 -14.07 -9.33
CA THR A 32 2.02 -15.25 -8.51
C THR A 32 3.30 -15.14 -7.68
N TRP A 33 4.02 -14.02 -7.78
CA TRP A 33 5.29 -13.84 -7.10
C TRP A 33 5.06 -13.61 -5.60
N ASP A 34 5.91 -14.21 -4.78
CA ASP A 34 5.91 -13.99 -3.35
C ASP A 34 6.19 -12.49 -3.06
N PRO A 35 5.33 -11.77 -2.33
CA PRO A 35 5.58 -10.37 -1.95
C PRO A 35 6.61 -10.21 -0.83
N VAL A 36 6.94 -11.27 -0.08
CA VAL A 36 7.85 -11.21 1.08
C VAL A 36 9.24 -10.64 0.73
N PRO A 37 9.89 -10.98 -0.39
CA PRO A 37 11.16 -10.37 -0.78
C PRO A 37 11.08 -8.85 -0.97
N VAL A 38 9.96 -8.33 -1.49
CA VAL A 38 9.75 -6.89 -1.66
C VAL A 38 9.61 -6.22 -0.30
N GLN A 39 8.81 -6.80 0.60
CA GLN A 39 8.66 -6.31 1.98
C GLN A 39 10.00 -6.31 2.72
N ARG A 40 10.78 -7.39 2.62
CA ARG A 40 12.13 -7.47 3.22
C ARG A 40 13.03 -6.35 2.71
N ARG A 41 13.04 -6.08 1.40
CA ARG A 41 13.87 -5.02 0.82
C ARG A 41 13.45 -3.63 1.29
N ILE A 42 12.15 -3.41 1.50
CA ILE A 42 11.62 -2.18 2.11
C ILE A 42 12.14 -2.06 3.55
N CYS A 43 12.00 -3.11 4.38
CA CYS A 43 12.50 -3.11 5.76
C CYS A 43 13.99 -2.78 5.82
N GLU A 44 14.83 -3.49 5.06
CA GLU A 44 16.28 -3.27 5.03
C GLU A 44 16.66 -1.84 4.64
N ARG A 45 15.89 -1.22 3.73
CA ARG A 45 16.14 0.15 3.30
C ARG A 45 15.64 1.18 4.30
N MET A 46 14.47 0.95 4.90
CA MET A 46 13.76 1.95 5.69
C MET A 46 14.21 1.96 7.15
N LEU A 47 14.58 0.82 7.73
CA LEU A 47 14.98 0.74 9.14
C LEU A 47 16.14 1.68 9.49
N PRO A 48 17.24 1.74 8.72
CA PRO A 48 18.33 2.66 9.02
C PRO A 48 17.95 4.15 8.84
N LEU A 49 17.00 4.44 7.95
CA LEU A 49 16.56 5.81 7.66
C LEU A 49 15.59 6.34 8.72
N ILE A 50 14.77 5.47 9.29
CA ILE A 50 13.79 5.84 10.32
C ILE A 50 14.43 5.82 11.70
N ASN A 51 15.37 4.90 11.94
CA ASN A 51 15.94 4.60 13.25
C ASN A 51 14.85 4.51 14.33
N PRO A 52 13.94 3.51 14.23
CA PRO A 52 12.71 3.52 14.98
C PRO A 52 12.94 3.43 16.50
N THR A 53 12.22 4.26 17.24
CA THR A 53 12.13 4.22 18.71
C THR A 53 10.87 3.49 19.17
N ALA A 54 9.92 3.24 18.26
CA ALA A 54 8.69 2.53 18.54
C ALA A 54 8.22 1.69 17.35
N TRP A 55 7.38 0.71 17.67
CA TRP A 55 6.62 -0.10 16.71
C TRP A 55 5.14 0.18 16.90
N VAL A 56 4.45 0.54 15.83
CA VAL A 56 3.01 0.79 15.85
C VAL A 56 2.29 -0.36 15.17
N ILE A 57 1.31 -0.93 15.86
CA ILE A 57 0.40 -1.93 15.31
C ILE A 57 -0.95 -1.24 15.13
N ASP A 58 -1.47 -1.23 13.91
CA ASP A 58 -2.70 -0.52 13.57
C ASP A 58 -3.52 -1.25 12.50
N ASP A 59 -4.84 -1.10 12.60
CA ASP A 59 -5.82 -1.59 11.62
C ASP A 59 -5.95 -0.57 10.49
N VAL A 60 -5.33 -0.86 9.36
CA VAL A 60 -5.35 0.03 8.19
C VAL A 60 -6.55 -0.32 7.31
N SER A 61 -7.48 0.62 7.20
CA SER A 61 -8.59 0.53 6.26
C SER A 61 -8.20 1.03 4.87
N MET A 62 -8.46 0.21 3.85
CA MET A 62 -8.26 0.51 2.44
C MET A 62 -9.64 0.71 1.79
N PRO A 63 -10.14 1.96 1.69
CA PRO A 63 -11.46 2.23 1.16
C PRO A 63 -11.54 1.87 -0.32
N LYS A 64 -12.58 1.11 -0.69
CA LYS A 64 -12.86 0.77 -2.10
C LYS A 64 -14.05 1.58 -2.59
N ASP A 65 -13.75 2.69 -3.26
CA ASP A 65 -14.74 3.52 -3.93
C ASP A 65 -14.79 3.20 -5.43
N GLY A 66 -15.77 2.39 -5.83
CA GLY A 66 -16.02 1.99 -7.22
C GLY A 66 -17.31 1.16 -7.35
N ARG A 67 -17.84 0.97 -8.57
CA ARG A 67 -19.06 0.15 -8.79
C ARG A 67 -18.81 -1.34 -8.55
N CYS A 68 -17.62 -1.84 -8.86
CA CYS A 68 -17.22 -3.23 -8.59
C CYS A 68 -16.77 -3.38 -7.13
N ARG A 69 -17.74 -3.44 -6.21
CA ARG A 69 -17.54 -3.63 -4.78
C ARG A 69 -17.49 -5.13 -4.45
N SER A 70 -16.53 -5.56 -3.64
CA SER A 70 -16.59 -6.88 -3.01
C SER A 70 -17.61 -6.81 -1.86
N PRO A 71 -18.51 -7.79 -1.68
CA PRO A 71 -19.56 -7.72 -0.65
C PRO A 71 -19.05 -7.98 0.78
N TRP A 72 -17.76 -8.29 0.97
CA TRP A 72 -17.32 -9.04 2.14
C TRP A 72 -16.81 -8.24 3.35
N LEU A 73 -16.63 -6.91 3.29
CA LEU A 73 -16.34 -6.13 4.51
C LEU A 73 -16.99 -4.75 4.50
N ARG A 74 -17.82 -4.51 5.53
CA ARG A 74 -18.49 -3.24 5.83
C ARG A 74 -17.97 -2.78 7.19
N SER A 75 -16.80 -2.13 7.24
CA SER A 75 -16.22 -1.68 8.51
C SER A 75 -15.21 -0.55 8.32
N THR A 76 -15.66 0.70 8.41
CA THR A 76 -14.73 1.85 8.46
C THR A 76 -14.12 1.97 9.86
N ALA A 77 -12.84 2.37 9.92
CA ALA A 77 -12.20 2.82 11.17
C ALA A 77 -12.77 4.18 11.66
N GLU A 78 -13.54 4.87 10.81
CA GLU A 78 -14.14 6.18 11.09
C GLU A 78 -15.59 6.06 11.56
N PRO A 79 -15.95 6.59 12.76
CA PRO A 79 -17.30 6.48 13.32
C PRO A 79 -18.40 7.21 12.53
N TRP A 80 -18.04 8.15 11.67
CA TRP A 80 -18.96 9.12 11.08
C TRP A 80 -19.41 8.79 9.64
N ALA A 81 -18.84 7.75 9.01
CA ALA A 81 -19.26 7.32 7.68
C ALA A 81 -19.03 5.82 7.47
N THR A 82 -20.05 5.08 7.01
CA THR A 82 -19.90 3.68 6.58
C THR A 82 -19.42 3.60 5.13
N ARG A 83 -18.26 3.00 4.90
CA ARG A 83 -17.75 2.66 3.57
C ARG A 83 -17.39 1.18 3.47
N HIS A 84 -17.36 0.67 2.24
CA HIS A 84 -16.80 -0.65 1.98
C HIS A 84 -15.28 -0.50 1.90
N CYS A 85 -14.59 -1.29 2.71
CA CYS A 85 -13.13 -1.29 2.75
C CYS A 85 -12.63 -2.68 3.07
N GLN A 86 -11.42 -2.96 2.61
CA GLN A 86 -10.64 -4.06 3.18
C GLN A 86 -9.87 -3.50 4.37
N VAL A 87 -9.76 -4.28 5.45
CA VAL A 87 -8.97 -3.92 6.62
C VAL A 87 -7.80 -4.89 6.69
N ALA A 88 -6.61 -4.36 6.93
CA ALA A 88 -5.39 -5.13 7.13
C ALA A 88 -4.75 -4.71 8.44
N VAL A 89 -4.18 -5.65 9.18
CA VAL A 89 -3.36 -5.34 10.36
C VAL A 89 -1.95 -5.03 9.87
N SER A 90 -1.41 -3.89 10.27
CA SER A 90 -0.09 -3.42 9.81
C SER A 90 0.87 -3.16 10.96
N VAL A 91 2.17 -3.33 10.68
CA VAL A 91 3.26 -2.97 11.59
C VAL A 91 4.08 -1.87 10.96
N HIS A 92 4.27 -0.77 11.69
CA HIS A 92 5.04 0.39 11.25
C HIS A 92 6.25 0.58 12.16
N ALA A 93 7.40 0.87 11.53
CA ALA A 93 8.53 1.47 12.22
C ALA A 93 8.23 2.97 12.40
N ALA A 94 8.41 3.48 13.62
CA ALA A 94 8.16 4.89 13.92
C ALA A 94 9.27 5.51 14.76
N SER A 95 9.56 6.77 14.47
CA SER A 95 10.34 7.70 15.28
C SER A 95 9.56 9.00 15.45
N ASP A 96 10.18 9.99 16.10
CA ASP A 96 9.65 11.34 16.25
C ASP A 96 9.52 12.11 14.91
N THR A 97 10.29 11.70 13.90
CA THR A 97 10.43 12.42 12.63
C THR A 97 9.95 11.62 11.42
N ALA A 98 9.72 10.31 11.54
CA ALA A 98 9.28 9.48 10.42
C ALA A 98 8.49 8.25 10.85
N SER A 99 7.66 7.74 9.94
CA SER A 99 7.06 6.40 10.06
C SER A 99 7.00 5.69 8.70
N CYS A 100 7.01 4.36 8.72
CA CYS A 100 6.84 3.56 7.52
C CYS A 100 6.19 2.20 7.81
N PRO A 101 5.18 1.78 7.04
CA PRO A 101 4.65 0.43 7.11
C PRO A 101 5.69 -0.57 6.58
N LEU A 102 6.01 -1.57 7.40
CA LEU A 102 6.98 -2.60 7.08
C LEU A 102 6.34 -3.96 6.81
N GLN A 103 5.16 -4.22 7.37
CA GLN A 103 4.43 -5.47 7.23
C GLN A 103 2.92 -5.20 7.27
N TRP A 104 2.14 -5.96 6.51
CA TRP A 104 0.68 -5.95 6.58
C TRP A 104 0.11 -7.31 6.16
N ARG A 105 -1.04 -7.67 6.73
CA ARG A 105 -1.81 -8.88 6.39
C ARG A 105 -3.30 -8.63 6.40
#